data_AF-A0A9X4EXG1-F1
#
_entry.id   AF-A0A9X4EXG1-F1
#
_cell.length_a   1.000
_cell.length_b   1.000
_cell.length_c   1.000
_cell.angle_alpha   90.00
_cell.angle_beta   90.00
_cell.angle_gamma   90.00
#
_symmetry.space_group_name_H-M   'P 1'
#
loop_
_entity.id
_entity.type
_entity.pdbx_description
1 polymer ?
#
loop_
_entity_poly.entity_id
_entity_poly.type
_entity_poly.pdbx_seq_one_letter_code
_entity_poly.pdbx_strand_id
1 'polypeptide(L)'
;MNMSKVNQSRDGSSLLSRVIKIENSVEKLLGFCAVIGMVSLCVVVMLQIVGRLFLDTPPVWTEELSRYLFIGTVAVSIGIAYKRGELVSVELLYNALSKRNAHLFSAIIAAIIFVFGWILYPSAVQFAQIGEFQMSPTMFFPMSYVFGSTVLILLNLMFFSVLAFLKHVLSALKTGDA
;
A
#
# COMPACT_ATOMS: atom_id res chain seq x y z
N MET A 1 36.02 -27.11 -0.48
CA MET A 1 34.65 -26.55 -0.32
C MET A 1 34.75 -25.39 0.67
N ASN A 2 34.76 -24.15 0.18
CA ASN A 2 35.12 -22.96 0.98
C ASN A 2 34.01 -22.59 1.99
N MET A 3 34.37 -22.45 3.27
CA MET A 3 33.46 -22.04 4.35
C MET A 3 32.82 -20.65 4.11
N SER A 4 33.47 -19.77 3.33
CA SER A 4 32.91 -18.48 2.95
C SER A 4 31.69 -18.58 2.03
N LYS A 5 31.67 -19.52 1.07
CA LYS A 5 30.51 -19.76 0.18
C LYS A 5 29.33 -20.39 0.92
N VAL A 6 29.59 -21.20 1.95
CA VAL A 6 28.56 -21.83 2.80
C VAL A 6 27.92 -20.81 3.74
N ASN A 7 28.68 -19.84 4.29
CA ASN A 7 28.09 -18.76 5.09
C ASN A 7 27.30 -17.76 4.24
N GLN A 8 27.75 -17.46 3.02
CA GLN A 8 27.07 -16.52 2.12
C GLN A 8 25.70 -17.04 1.61
N SER A 9 25.56 -18.35 1.42
CA SER A 9 24.27 -18.96 1.06
C SER A 9 23.30 -19.10 2.25
N ARG A 10 23.83 -19.28 3.47
CA ARG A 10 23.05 -19.41 4.72
C ARG A 10 22.53 -18.08 5.23
N ASP A 11 23.28 -16.99 5.05
CA ASP A 11 22.85 -15.65 5.47
C ASP A 11 21.79 -15.06 4.54
N GLY A 12 21.96 -15.20 3.21
CA GLY A 12 20.98 -14.74 2.22
C GLY A 12 19.63 -15.48 2.24
N SER A 13 19.56 -16.69 2.80
CA SER A 13 18.29 -17.41 3.05
C SER A 13 17.62 -16.96 4.35
N SER A 14 18.40 -16.67 5.40
CA SER A 14 17.92 -16.11 6.66
C SER A 14 17.28 -14.73 6.47
N LEU A 15 17.93 -13.80 5.78
CA LEU A 15 17.41 -12.44 5.55
C LEU A 15 16.10 -12.45 4.75
N LEU A 16 16.04 -13.24 3.67
CA LEU A 16 14.85 -13.35 2.83
C LEU A 16 13.65 -13.90 3.62
N SER A 17 13.88 -14.89 4.49
CA SER A 17 12.83 -15.42 5.36
C SER A 17 12.29 -14.38 6.36
N ARG A 18 13.16 -13.51 6.89
CA ARG A 18 12.76 -12.40 7.79
C ARG A 18 11.94 -11.36 7.05
N VAL A 19 12.37 -10.95 5.86
CA VAL A 19 11.64 -10.00 5.00
C VAL A 19 10.23 -10.51 4.70
N ILE A 20 10.10 -11.77 4.27
CA ILE A 20 8.80 -12.39 3.98
C ILE A 20 7.93 -12.46 5.23
N LYS A 21 8.50 -12.78 6.39
CA LYS A 21 7.75 -12.85 7.65
C LYS A 21 7.18 -11.49 8.06
N ILE A 22 8.00 -10.43 7.97
CA ILE A 22 7.57 -9.05 8.26
C ILE A 22 6.47 -8.64 7.28
N GLU A 23 6.71 -8.82 5.99
CA GLU A 23 5.76 -8.50 4.93
C GLU A 23 4.41 -9.18 5.14
N ASN A 24 4.40 -10.49 5.42
CA ASN A 24 3.16 -11.24 5.63
C ASN A 24 2.44 -10.85 6.92
N SER A 25 3.18 -10.44 7.96
CA SER A 25 2.57 -9.97 9.21
C SER A 25 1.88 -8.63 8.99
N VAL A 26 2.54 -7.71 8.28
CA VAL A 26 1.96 -6.41 7.92
C VAL A 26 0.78 -6.57 6.96
N GLU A 27 0.89 -7.43 5.95
CA GLU A 27 -0.23 -7.72 5.04
C GLU A 27 -1.46 -8.25 5.79
N LYS A 28 -1.30 -9.16 6.74
CA LYS A 28 -2.44 -9.68 7.52
C LYS A 28 -3.10 -8.58 8.34
N LEU A 29 -2.31 -7.71 8.97
CA LEU A 29 -2.83 -6.59 9.74
C LEU A 29 -3.59 -5.59 8.85
N LEU A 30 -2.94 -5.12 7.78
CA LEU A 30 -3.53 -4.18 6.83
C LEU A 30 -4.75 -4.77 6.13
N GLY A 31 -4.70 -6.06 5.77
CA GLY A 31 -5.81 -6.78 5.16
C GLY A 31 -7.01 -6.91 6.10
N PHE A 32 -6.77 -7.17 7.39
CA PHE A 32 -7.84 -7.17 8.39
C PHE A 32 -8.49 -5.78 8.53
N CYS A 33 -7.69 -4.71 8.60
CA CYS A 33 -8.19 -3.33 8.60
C CYS A 33 -8.99 -3.00 7.33
N ALA A 34 -8.52 -3.45 6.15
CA ALA A 34 -9.19 -3.25 4.88
C ALA A 34 -10.56 -3.95 4.84
N VAL A 35 -10.66 -5.17 5.36
CA VAL A 35 -11.95 -5.89 5.46
C VAL A 35 -12.93 -5.13 6.36
N ILE A 36 -12.48 -4.64 7.51
CA ILE A 36 -13.33 -3.83 8.40
C ILE A 36 -13.81 -2.58 7.67
N GLY A 37 -12.90 -1.86 7.01
CA GLY A 37 -13.23 -0.66 6.23
C GLY A 37 -14.24 -0.93 5.11
N MET A 38 -14.05 -2.01 4.36
CA MET A 38 -14.96 -2.43 3.29
C MET A 38 -16.34 -2.83 3.82
N VAL A 39 -16.41 -3.62 4.89
CA VAL A 39 -17.69 -4.00 5.52
C VAL A 39 -18.41 -2.75 6.02
N SER A 40 -17.70 -1.83 6.65
CA SER A 40 -18.26 -0.56 7.14
C SER A 40 -18.80 0.28 5.99
N LEU A 41 -18.06 0.37 4.89
CA LEU A 41 -18.48 1.06 3.67
C LEU A 41 -19.77 0.44 3.11
N CYS A 42 -19.83 -0.89 3.00
CA CYS A 42 -21.03 -1.59 2.55
C CYS A 42 -22.23 -1.30 3.44
N VAL A 43 -22.08 -1.33 4.77
CA VAL A 43 -23.17 -1.02 5.71
C VAL A 43 -23.66 0.41 5.53
N VAL A 44 -22.75 1.38 5.40
CA VAL A 44 -23.11 2.81 5.22
C VAL A 44 -23.83 3.03 3.90
N VAL A 45 -23.37 2.42 2.80
CA VAL A 45 -24.03 2.51 1.50
C VAL A 45 -25.41 1.82 1.53
N MET A 46 -25.54 0.68 2.20
CA MET A 46 -26.84 0.03 2.38
C MET A 46 -27.80 0.90 3.20
N LEU A 47 -27.32 1.54 4.27
CA LEU A 47 -28.10 2.50 5.05
C LEU A 47 -28.57 3.67 4.18
N GLN A 48 -27.71 4.18 3.30
CA GLN A 48 -28.05 5.25 2.37
C GLN A 48 -29.14 4.82 1.37
N ILE A 49 -29.06 3.59 0.85
CA ILE A 49 -30.08 3.03 -0.06
C ILE A 49 -31.42 2.90 0.68
N VAL A 50 -31.44 2.29 1.87
CA VAL A 50 -32.64 2.15 2.70
C VAL A 50 -33.21 3.53 3.04
N GLY A 51 -32.36 4.48 3.43
CA GLY A 51 -32.77 5.84 3.72
C GLY A 51 -33.46 6.53 2.54
N ARG A 52 -32.98 6.33 1.31
CA ARG A 52 -33.61 6.87 0.10
C ARG A 52 -34.93 6.20 -0.27
N LEU A 53 -35.17 4.98 0.18
CA LEU A 53 -36.38 4.22 -0.15
C LEU A 53 -37.49 4.40 0.90
N PHE A 54 -37.13 4.59 2.17
CA PHE A 54 -38.07 4.55 3.28
C PHE A 54 -38.15 5.83 4.12
N LEU A 55 -37.22 6.79 3.94
CA LEU A 55 -37.25 8.08 4.66
C LEU A 55 -37.56 9.21 3.69
N ASP A 56 -38.33 10.19 4.15
CA ASP A 56 -38.62 11.41 3.38
C ASP A 56 -37.34 12.25 3.15
N THR A 57 -36.43 12.22 4.12
CA THR A 57 -35.12 12.89 4.06
C THR A 57 -33.99 11.89 4.34
N PRO A 58 -33.24 11.47 3.31
CA PRO A 58 -32.13 10.54 3.49
C PRO A 58 -31.01 11.16 4.36
N PRO A 59 -30.29 10.37 5.17
CA PRO A 59 -29.26 10.91 6.04
C PRO A 59 -28.05 11.41 5.23
N VAL A 60 -27.85 12.73 5.17
CA VAL A 60 -26.83 13.34 4.29
C VAL A 60 -25.39 12.93 4.68
N TRP A 61 -25.14 12.65 5.95
CA TRP A 61 -23.82 12.28 6.46
C TRP A 61 -23.27 10.97 5.88
N THR A 62 -24.13 10.07 5.38
CA THR A 62 -23.69 8.80 4.79
C THR A 62 -22.89 9.01 3.51
N GLU A 63 -23.15 10.11 2.78
CA GLU A 63 -22.40 10.46 1.57
C GLU A 63 -20.97 10.91 1.90
N GLU A 64 -20.77 11.62 3.01
CA GLU A 64 -19.44 11.99 3.49
C GLU A 64 -18.70 10.77 4.05
N LEU A 65 -19.36 10.01 4.93
CA LEU A 65 -18.72 8.87 5.58
C LEU A 65 -18.29 7.79 4.59
N SER A 66 -19.11 7.48 3.58
CA SER A 66 -18.75 6.51 2.55
C SER A 66 -17.48 6.90 1.80
N ARG A 67 -17.31 8.18 1.46
CA ARG A 67 -16.07 8.69 0.85
C ARG A 67 -14.86 8.52 1.78
N TYR A 68 -15.02 8.83 3.07
CA TYR A 68 -13.93 8.71 4.04
C TYR A 68 -13.53 7.25 4.28
N LEU A 69 -14.51 6.34 4.40
CA LEU A 69 -14.28 4.91 4.52
C LEU A 69 -13.60 4.33 3.28
N PHE A 70 -14.02 4.76 2.09
CA PHE A 70 -13.39 4.36 0.83
C PHE A 70 -11.92 4.80 0.78
N ILE A 71 -11.64 6.09 1.04
CA ILE A 71 -10.29 6.64 1.07
C ILE A 71 -9.42 5.92 2.11
N GLY A 72 -9.93 5.70 3.31
CA GLY A 72 -9.23 4.97 4.37
C GLY A 72 -8.93 3.52 3.99
N THR A 73 -9.88 2.84 3.35
CA THR A 73 -9.70 1.46 2.87
C THR A 73 -8.62 1.38 1.79
N VAL A 74 -8.60 2.32 0.85
CA VAL A 74 -7.53 2.43 -0.15
C VAL A 74 -6.19 2.68 0.52
N ALA A 75 -6.13 3.57 1.51
CA ALA A 75 -4.90 3.92 2.19
C ALA A 75 -4.22 2.75 2.91
N VAL A 76 -4.99 1.83 3.49
CA VAL A 76 -4.45 0.62 4.11
C VAL A 76 -4.17 -0.50 3.10
N SER A 77 -4.89 -0.54 1.98
CA SER A 77 -4.82 -1.65 1.00
C SER A 77 -3.75 -1.44 -0.07
N ILE A 78 -3.34 -0.20 -0.34
CA ILE A 78 -2.46 0.14 -1.48
C ILE A 78 -1.13 -0.61 -1.46
N GLY A 79 -0.55 -0.83 -0.28
CA GLY A 79 0.69 -1.59 -0.12
C GLY A 79 0.53 -3.07 -0.50
N ILE A 80 -0.61 -3.67 -0.16
CA ILE A 80 -0.95 -5.05 -0.51
C ILE A 80 -1.14 -5.17 -2.02
N ALA A 81 -1.88 -4.24 -2.64
CA ALA A 81 -2.10 -4.20 -4.08
C ALA A 81 -0.75 -4.07 -4.84
N TYR A 82 0.14 -3.20 -4.36
CA TYR A 82 1.49 -3.06 -4.91
C TYR A 82 2.29 -4.37 -4.82
N LYS A 83 2.30 -5.04 -3.66
CA LYS A 83 2.97 -6.34 -3.47
C LYS A 83 2.47 -7.39 -4.46
N ARG A 84 1.16 -7.44 -4.69
CA ARG A 84 0.50 -8.43 -5.55
C ARG A 84 0.64 -8.12 -7.04
N GLY A 85 1.21 -6.97 -7.41
CA GLY A 85 1.27 -6.54 -8.81
C GLY A 85 -0.08 -6.15 -9.38
N GLU A 86 -1.05 -5.82 -8.52
CA GLU A 86 -2.41 -5.40 -8.92
C GLU A 86 -2.46 -3.94 -9.36
N LEU A 87 -1.39 -3.17 -9.13
CA LEU A 87 -1.22 -1.86 -9.74
C LEU A 87 -0.92 -2.01 -11.23
N VAL A 88 -1.41 -1.06 -12.03
CA VAL A 88 -1.22 -1.05 -13.48
C VAL A 88 0.26 -1.26 -13.82
N SER A 89 0.55 -2.37 -14.51
CA SER A 89 1.90 -2.78 -14.88
C SER A 89 1.96 -3.18 -16.36
N VAL A 90 3.12 -3.01 -16.99
CA VAL A 90 3.34 -3.38 -18.39
C VAL A 90 3.97 -4.78 -18.45
N GLU A 91 3.14 -5.81 -18.44
CA GLU A 91 3.58 -7.21 -18.41
C GLU A 91 4.37 -7.64 -19.66
N LEU A 92 4.05 -7.07 -20.83
CA LEU A 92 4.73 -7.35 -22.10
C LEU A 92 6.25 -7.08 -22.02
N LEU A 93 6.63 -5.96 -21.40
CA LEU A 93 8.03 -5.58 -21.24
C LEU A 93 8.75 -6.51 -20.25
N TYR A 94 8.07 -6.89 -19.17
CA TYR A 94 8.61 -7.80 -18.16
C TYR A 94 8.88 -9.20 -18.74
N ASN A 95 7.93 -9.72 -19.53
CA ASN A 95 8.02 -11.06 -20.13
C ASN A 95 9.06 -11.17 -21.25
N ALA A 96 9.49 -10.04 -21.84
CA ALA A 96 10.55 -10.01 -22.84
C ALA A 96 11.96 -10.06 -22.25
N LEU A 97 12.12 -9.89 -20.93
CA LEU A 97 13.43 -9.84 -20.26
C LEU A 97 13.89 -11.23 -19.80
N SER A 98 15.21 -11.44 -19.75
CA SER A 98 15.78 -12.60 -19.04
C SER A 98 15.46 -12.52 -17.55
N LYS A 99 15.40 -13.67 -16.86
CA LYS A 99 15.02 -13.74 -15.43
C LYS A 99 15.78 -12.75 -14.55
N ARG A 100 17.10 -12.62 -14.75
CA ARG A 100 17.95 -11.68 -14.01
C ARG A 100 17.60 -10.23 -14.32
N ASN A 101 17.41 -9.89 -15.60
CA ASN A 101 17.09 -8.52 -16.01
C ASN A 101 15.69 -8.11 -15.57
N ALA A 102 14.73 -9.04 -15.55
CA ALA A 102 13.40 -8.83 -15.01
C ALA A 102 13.45 -8.47 -13.51
N HIS A 103 14.23 -9.20 -12.70
CA HIS A 103 14.42 -8.85 -11.29
C HIS A 103 15.10 -7.49 -11.11
N LEU A 104 16.14 -7.18 -11.89
CA LEU A 104 16.81 -5.87 -11.80
C LEU A 104 15.88 -4.72 -12.20
N PHE A 105 15.09 -4.92 -13.25
CA PHE A 105 14.09 -3.96 -13.71
C PHE A 105 13.03 -3.67 -12.62
N SER A 106 12.49 -4.72 -12.00
CA SER A 106 11.56 -4.56 -10.86
C SER A 106 12.21 -3.88 -9.65
N ALA A 107 13.51 -4.12 -9.39
CA ALA A 107 14.24 -3.40 -8.35
C ALA A 107 14.35 -1.90 -8.68
N ILE A 108 14.64 -1.54 -9.93
CA ILE A 108 14.68 -0.14 -10.38
C ILE A 108 13.31 0.52 -10.20
N ILE A 109 12.22 -0.15 -10.61
CA ILE A 109 10.85 0.36 -10.40
C ILE A 109 10.58 0.59 -8.90
N ALA A 110 10.92 -0.37 -8.05
CA ALA A 110 10.74 -0.24 -6.61
C ALA A 110 11.53 0.94 -6.03
N ALA A 111 12.77 1.16 -6.49
CA ALA A 111 13.57 2.31 -6.09
C ALA A 111 12.95 3.64 -6.55
N ILE A 112 12.45 3.71 -7.79
CA ILE A 112 11.75 4.90 -8.30
C ILE A 112 10.51 5.22 -7.46
N ILE A 113 9.69 4.21 -7.13
CA ILE A 113 8.51 4.38 -6.29
C ILE A 113 8.89 4.89 -4.90
N PHE A 114 9.98 4.36 -4.31
CA PHE A 114 10.49 4.85 -3.03
C PHE A 114 10.92 6.32 -3.12
N VAL A 115 11.75 6.67 -4.10
CA VAL A 115 12.25 8.04 -4.28
C VAL A 115 11.10 9.02 -4.54
N PHE A 116 10.13 8.63 -5.36
CA PHE A 116 8.95 9.45 -5.62
C PHE A 116 8.12 9.66 -4.36
N GLY A 117 7.86 8.58 -3.60
CA GLY A 117 7.19 8.67 -2.30
C GLY A 117 7.93 9.56 -1.31
N TRP A 118 9.26 9.47 -1.27
CA TRP A 118 10.11 10.29 -0.41
C TRP A 118 10.03 11.78 -0.77
N ILE A 119 10.07 12.11 -2.06
CA ILE A 119 9.93 13.50 -2.55
C ILE A 119 8.56 14.07 -2.21
N LEU A 120 7.49 13.27 -2.35
CA LEU A 120 6.12 13.73 -2.08
C LEU A 120 5.76 13.75 -0.59
N TYR A 121 6.49 13.03 0.26
CA TYR A 121 6.15 12.87 1.66
C TYR A 121 5.99 14.21 2.42
N PRO A 122 6.89 15.21 2.29
CA PRO A 122 6.70 16.51 2.95
C PRO A 122 5.43 17.23 2.47
N SER A 123 5.14 17.19 1.18
CA SER A 123 3.92 17.79 0.61
C SER A 123 2.65 17.09 1.11
N ALA A 124 2.69 15.76 1.29
CA ALA A 124 1.58 15.02 1.87
C ALA A 124 1.34 15.37 3.34
N VAL A 125 2.41 15.57 4.12
CA VAL A 125 2.30 16.02 5.52
C VAL A 125 1.72 17.43 5.59
N GLN A 126 2.21 18.35 4.74
CA GLN A 126 1.66 19.70 4.65
C GLN A 126 0.17 19.68 4.27
N PHE A 127 -0.21 18.82 3.32
CA PHE A 127 -1.60 18.63 2.94
C PHE A 127 -2.45 18.11 4.11
N ALA A 128 -1.94 17.17 4.90
CA ALA A 128 -2.63 16.67 6.09
C ALA A 128 -2.86 17.76 7.14
N GLN A 129 -1.87 18.64 7.35
CA GLN A 129 -1.95 19.76 8.30
C GLN A 129 -3.01 20.81 7.90
N ILE A 130 -3.22 21.05 6.60
CA ILE A 130 -4.31 21.93 6.13
C ILE A 130 -5.68 21.44 6.65
N GLY A 131 -5.83 20.13 6.80
CA GLY A 131 -7.06 19.51 7.30
C GLY A 131 -7.38 19.82 8.77
N GLU A 132 -6.42 20.31 9.57
CA GLU A 132 -6.68 20.74 10.95
C GLU A 132 -7.56 21.99 11.02
N PHE A 133 -7.52 22.82 9.98
CA PHE A 133 -8.31 24.04 9.88
C PHE A 133 -9.64 23.84 9.15
N GLN A 134 -10.01 22.60 8.82
CA GLN A 134 -11.18 22.27 8.02
C GLN A 134 -12.04 21.19 8.67
N MET A 135 -13.33 21.49 8.84
CA MET A 135 -14.33 20.55 9.34
C MET A 135 -15.24 20.10 8.19
N SER A 136 -15.64 18.83 8.19
CA SER A 136 -16.60 18.34 7.21
C SER A 136 -17.97 19.02 7.41
N PRO A 137 -18.65 19.48 6.35
CA PRO A 137 -19.90 20.23 6.46
C PRO A 137 -21.03 19.48 7.17
N THR A 138 -21.13 18.17 6.97
CA THR A 138 -22.29 17.40 7.45
C THR A 138 -21.98 16.68 8.76
N MET A 139 -20.77 16.12 8.91
CA MET A 139 -20.40 15.36 10.11
C MET A 139 -19.67 16.17 11.18
N PHE A 140 -19.24 17.40 10.89
CA PHE A 140 -18.29 18.14 11.74
C PHE A 140 -17.08 17.30 12.17
N PHE A 141 -16.58 16.47 11.25
CA PHE A 141 -15.43 15.62 11.42
C PHE A 141 -14.16 16.35 10.94
N PRO A 142 -13.05 16.33 11.70
CA PRO A 142 -11.80 16.98 11.28
C PRO A 142 -11.25 16.36 9.99
N MET A 143 -11.00 17.20 8.98
CA MET A 143 -10.48 16.71 7.69
C MET A 143 -9.01 16.26 7.77
N SER A 144 -8.31 16.55 8.87
CA SER A 144 -6.95 16.08 9.14
C SER A 144 -6.82 14.54 9.02
N TYR A 145 -7.84 13.78 9.45
CA TYR A 145 -7.83 12.32 9.31
C TYR A 145 -7.97 11.87 7.84
N VAL A 146 -8.81 12.56 7.07
CA VAL A 146 -9.03 12.25 5.65
C VAL A 146 -7.79 12.63 4.84
N PHE A 147 -7.20 13.79 5.09
CA PHE A 147 -5.99 14.22 4.38
C PHE A 147 -4.75 13.45 4.85
N GLY A 148 -4.72 13.03 6.11
CA GLY A 148 -3.72 12.12 6.65
C GLY A 148 -3.68 10.76 5.96
N SER A 149 -4.76 10.35 5.30
CA SER A 149 -4.75 9.12 4.49
C SER A 149 -3.73 9.20 3.34
N THR A 150 -3.47 10.38 2.80
CA THR A 150 -2.43 10.60 1.77
C THR A 150 -1.05 10.24 2.30
N VAL A 151 -0.75 10.63 3.55
CA VAL A 151 0.49 10.26 4.23
C VAL A 151 0.56 8.74 4.43
N LEU A 152 -0.54 8.11 4.87
CA LEU A 152 -0.61 6.66 5.02
C LEU A 152 -0.41 5.91 3.70
N ILE A 153 -0.96 6.40 2.59
CA ILE A 153 -0.75 5.84 1.24
C ILE A 153 0.74 5.83 0.90
N LEU A 154 1.40 6.98 1.04
CA LEU A 154 2.83 7.11 0.72
C LEU A 154 3.69 6.24 1.63
N LEU A 155 3.41 6.20 2.93
CA LEU A 155 4.12 5.36 3.87
C LEU A 155 3.99 3.87 3.52
N ASN A 156 2.79 3.41 3.18
CA ASN A 156 2.58 2.03 2.75
C ASN A 156 3.33 1.72 1.46
N LEU A 157 3.25 2.59 0.45
CA LEU A 157 3.97 2.39 -0.81
C LEU A 157 5.49 2.37 -0.60
N MET A 158 6.04 3.30 0.18
CA MET A 158 7.47 3.33 0.50
C MET A 158 7.90 2.07 1.28
N PHE A 159 7.08 1.62 2.23
CA PHE A 159 7.38 0.41 3.00
C PHE A 159 7.47 -0.83 2.09
N PHE A 160 6.43 -1.09 1.30
CA PHE A 160 6.42 -2.26 0.43
C PHE A 160 7.42 -2.14 -0.73
N SER A 161 7.74 -0.93 -1.21
CA SER A 161 8.76 -0.73 -2.24
C SER A 161 10.16 -1.09 -1.74
N VAL A 162 10.51 -0.77 -0.49
CA VAL A 162 11.77 -1.22 0.11
C VAL A 162 11.83 -2.74 0.20
N LEU A 163 10.76 -3.41 0.63
CA LEU A 163 10.72 -4.88 0.70
C LEU A 163 10.82 -5.53 -0.69
N ALA A 164 10.14 -4.95 -1.68
CA ALA A 164 10.23 -5.38 -3.07
C ALA A 164 11.66 -5.24 -3.59
N PHE A 165 12.29 -4.08 -3.37
CA PHE A 165 13.68 -3.82 -3.77
C PHE A 165 14.63 -4.88 -3.19
N LEU A 166 14.57 -5.13 -1.88
CA LEU A 166 15.42 -6.13 -1.23
C LEU A 166 15.21 -7.54 -1.81
N LYS A 167 13.96 -7.96 -2.03
CA LYS A 167 13.64 -9.27 -2.63
C LYS A 167 14.20 -9.40 -4.05
N HIS A 168 14.02 -8.37 -4.88
CA HIS A 168 14.46 -8.39 -6.27
C HIS A 168 15.98 -8.34 -6.40
N VAL A 169 16.68 -7.56 -5.58
CA VAL A 169 18.15 -7.52 -5.54
C VAL A 169 18.72 -8.87 -5.10
N LEU A 170 18.22 -9.44 -4.00
CA LEU A 170 18.67 -10.75 -3.51
C LEU A 170 18.43 -11.87 -4.55
N SER A 171 17.31 -11.81 -5.27
CA SER A 171 16.98 -12.79 -6.32
C SER A 171 17.86 -12.63 -7.56
N ALA A 172 18.17 -11.39 -7.96
CA ALA A 172 19.08 -11.10 -9.06
C ALA A 172 20.51 -11.59 -8.80
N LEU A 173 20.99 -11.46 -7.55
CA LEU A 173 22.30 -11.97 -7.13
C LEU A 173 22.36 -13.51 -7.23
N LYS A 174 21.32 -14.22 -6.78
CA LYS A 174 21.26 -15.69 -6.86
C LYS A 174 21.17 -16.24 -8.29
N THR A 175 20.60 -15.47 -9.21
CA THR A 175 20.40 -15.90 -10.60
C THR A 175 21.66 -15.71 -11.46
N GLY A 176 22.64 -14.92 -10.99
CA GLY A 176 23.90 -14.68 -11.71
C GLY A 176 24.95 -15.78 -11.55
N ASP A 177 24.73 -16.76 -10.67
CA ASP A 177 25.66 -17.85 -10.36
C ASP A 177 25.33 -19.18 -11.09
N ALA A 178 24.38 -19.17 -12.03
CA ALA A 178 23.98 -20.31 -12.87
C ALA A 178 24.20 -20.00 -14.35
#